data_AF-A0A554K2M8-F1
#
_entry.id   AF-A0A554K2M8-F1
#
_cell.length_a   1.000
_cell.length_b   1.000
_cell.length_c   1.000
_cell.angle_alpha   90.00
_cell.angle_beta   90.00
_cell.angle_gamma   90.00
#
_symmetry.space_group_name_H-M   'P 1'
#
loop_
_entity.id
_entity.type
_entity.pdbx_description
1 polymer ?
#
loop_
_entity_poly.entity_id
_entity_poly.type
_entity_poly.pdbx_seq_one_letter_code
_entity_poly.pdbx_strand_id
1 'polypeptide(L)'
;MEKALNQGVVESYIHSNRKVGVLLELRCETDFVARTDEFKTLAHELCLQVAALNPKKSELMGQPWIKDAAKTIKDLITEYAEKLGENIVVKRFIRYEL
;
A
#
# COMPACT_ATOMS: atom_id res chain seq x y z
N MET A 1 22.01 -11.83 6.60
CA MET A 1 21.00 -11.38 7.58
C MET A 1 19.79 -10.94 6.79
N GLU A 2 18.65 -11.60 6.96
CA GLU A 2 17.38 -11.09 6.48
C GLU A 2 17.09 -9.79 7.25
N LYS A 3 16.94 -8.65 6.56
CA LYS A 3 16.71 -7.36 7.21
C LYS A 3 15.31 -7.37 7.80
N ALA A 4 15.17 -6.88 9.04
CA ALA A 4 13.88 -6.83 9.71
C ALA A 4 12.98 -5.74 9.11
N LEU A 5 11.71 -6.08 8.84
CA LEU A 5 10.66 -5.15 8.35
C LEU A 5 10.12 -4.27 9.49
N ASN A 6 10.95 -3.33 9.96
CA ASN A 6 10.67 -2.46 11.10
C ASN A 6 10.52 -0.98 10.74
N GLN A 7 10.69 -0.61 9.48
CA GLN A 7 10.53 0.76 8.97
C GLN A 7 9.30 0.84 8.05
N GLY A 8 8.87 2.05 7.69
CA GLY A 8 7.74 2.26 6.80
C GLY A 8 6.93 3.50 7.11
N VAL A 9 5.68 3.53 6.64
CA VAL A 9 4.76 4.66 6.82
C VAL A 9 3.37 4.18 7.24
N VAL A 10 2.64 5.06 7.95
CA VAL A 10 1.19 4.99 8.06
C VAL A 10 0.63 6.04 7.12
N GLU A 11 -0.01 5.60 6.04
CA GLU A 11 -0.63 6.47 5.05
C GLU A 11 -2.14 6.58 5.31
N SER A 12 -2.71 7.73 4.97
CA SER A 12 -4.13 8.01 5.11
C SER A 12 -4.73 8.51 3.81
N TYR A 13 -5.94 8.07 3.50
CA TYR A 13 -6.73 8.61 2.41
C TYR A 13 -8.14 8.91 2.87
N ILE A 14 -8.61 10.14 2.63
CA ILE A 14 -10.00 10.54 2.85
C ILE A 14 -10.58 10.90 1.49
N HIS A 15 -11.64 10.20 1.09
CA HIS A 15 -12.30 10.47 -0.18
C HIS A 15 -12.92 11.87 -0.18
N SER A 16 -13.03 12.50 -1.34
CA SER A 16 -13.42 13.91 -1.49
C SER A 16 -14.80 14.23 -0.88
N ASN A 17 -15.73 13.27 -0.91
CA ASN A 17 -17.05 13.39 -0.29
C ASN A 17 -17.07 13.17 1.24
N ARG A 18 -15.92 12.87 1.84
CA ARG A 18 -15.71 12.60 3.29
C ARG A 18 -16.51 11.43 3.86
N LYS A 19 -17.05 10.54 3.01
CA LYS A 19 -17.80 9.35 3.44
C LYS A 19 -16.96 8.08 3.52
N VAL A 20 -15.80 8.04 2.87
CA VAL A 20 -14.87 6.91 2.90
C VAL A 20 -13.50 7.39 3.37
N GLY A 21 -12.91 6.64 4.30
CA GLY A 21 -11.55 6.90 4.82
C GLY A 21 -10.76 5.62 5.00
N VAL A 22 -9.46 5.67 4.73
CA VAL A 22 -8.53 4.54 4.85
C VAL A 22 -7.30 4.96 5.66
N LEU A 23 -6.84 4.07 6.55
CA LEU A 23 -5.51 4.10 7.15
C LEU A 23 -4.78 2.81 6.80
N LEU A 24 -3.56 2.90 6.30
CA LEU A 24 -2.75 1.76 5.86
C LEU A 24 -1.34 1.85 6.42
N GLU A 25 -0.85 0.75 7.00
CA GLU A 25 0.54 0.60 7.43
C GLU A 25 1.32 -0.20 6.38
N LEU A 26 2.23 0.48 5.68
CA LEU A 26 3.14 -0.11 4.70
C LEU A 26 4.55 -0.17 5.31
N ARG A 27 5.16 -1.35 5.27
CA ARG A 27 6.49 -1.59 5.85
C ARG A 27 7.55 -1.83 4.80
N CYS A 28 8.76 -1.38 5.09
CA CYS A 28 10.01 -1.64 4.38
C CYS A 28 11.14 -1.93 5.38
N GLU A 29 12.37 -2.05 4.89
CA GLU A 29 13.53 -2.45 5.70
C GLU A 29 14.25 -1.24 6.29
N THR A 30 14.37 -0.14 5.54
CA THR A 30 15.10 1.06 5.99
C THR A 30 14.24 2.32 6.01
N ASP A 31 14.62 3.25 6.90
CA ASP A 31 14.01 4.57 7.00
C ASP A 31 14.36 5.46 5.78
N PHE A 32 15.45 5.16 5.07
CA PHE A 32 15.78 5.84 3.82
C PHE A 32 14.70 5.59 2.76
N VAL A 33 14.33 4.33 2.52
CA VAL A 33 13.26 3.99 1.57
C VAL A 33 11.90 4.49 2.06
N ALA A 34 11.60 4.39 3.35
CA ALA A 34 10.33 4.87 3.91
C ALA A 34 10.05 6.37 3.62
N ARG A 35 11.10 7.17 3.39
CA ARG A 35 11.01 8.61 3.16
C ARG A 35 10.92 9.01 1.69
N THR A 36 11.14 8.09 0.74
CA THR A 36 11.12 8.41 -0.70
C THR A 36 9.72 8.68 -1.21
N ASP A 37 9.61 9.46 -2.27
CA ASP A 37 8.33 9.79 -2.89
C ASP A 37 7.74 8.56 -3.58
N GLU A 38 8.57 7.67 -4.12
CA GLU A 38 8.13 6.39 -4.68
C GLU A 38 7.43 5.53 -3.62
N PHE A 39 8.01 5.37 -2.44
CA PHE A 39 7.42 4.55 -1.39
C PHE A 39 6.09 5.13 -0.88
N LYS A 40 6.03 6.45 -0.69
CA LYS A 40 4.79 7.15 -0.32
C LYS A 40 3.74 7.08 -1.41
N THR A 41 4.15 7.16 -2.68
CA THR A 41 3.24 6.99 -3.83
C THR A 41 2.61 5.61 -3.79
N LEU A 42 3.40 4.54 -3.60
CA LEU A 42 2.84 3.19 -3.46
C LEU A 42 1.85 3.10 -2.29
N ALA A 43 2.19 3.63 -1.12
CA ALA A 43 1.30 3.63 0.05
C ALA A 43 -0.03 4.33 -0.25
N HIS A 44 0.02 5.46 -0.97
CA HIS A 44 -1.17 6.20 -1.39
C HIS A 44 -2.01 5.40 -2.40
N GLU A 45 -1.40 4.81 -3.43
CA GLU A 45 -2.09 3.96 -4.41
C GLU A 45 -2.81 2.77 -3.73
N LEU A 46 -2.18 2.15 -2.74
CA LEU A 46 -2.79 1.08 -1.97
C LEU A 46 -3.96 1.58 -1.11
N CYS A 47 -3.91 2.81 -0.60
CA CYS A 47 -5.05 3.42 0.06
C CYS A 47 -6.22 3.66 -0.91
N LEU A 48 -5.94 4.13 -2.13
CA LEU A 48 -6.96 4.31 -3.18
C LEU A 48 -7.61 2.97 -3.55
N GLN A 49 -6.81 1.91 -3.71
CA GLN A 49 -7.29 0.56 -3.95
C GLN A 49 -8.25 0.09 -2.85
N VAL A 50 -7.82 0.19 -1.58
CA VAL A 50 -8.62 -0.23 -0.44
C VAL A 50 -9.91 0.59 -0.35
N ALA A 51 -9.83 1.91 -0.54
CA ALA A 51 -10.97 2.81 -0.49
C ALA A 51 -12.04 2.43 -1.53
N ALA A 52 -11.61 2.12 -2.75
CA ALA A 52 -12.47 1.80 -3.88
C ALA A 52 -13.12 0.41 -3.79
N LEU A 53 -12.36 -0.61 -3.40
CA LEU A 53 -12.81 -2.01 -3.52
C LEU A 53 -13.18 -2.69 -2.19
N ASN A 54 -12.95 -2.04 -1.06
CA ASN A 54 -13.23 -2.58 0.28
C ASN A 54 -12.76 -4.05 0.49
N PRO A 55 -11.50 -4.40 0.13
CA PRO A 55 -11.01 -5.77 0.27
C PRO A 55 -10.90 -6.21 1.72
N LYS A 56 -11.07 -7.51 1.98
CA LYS A 56 -10.41 -8.11 3.15
C LYS A 56 -8.90 -8.15 2.91
N LYS A 57 -8.11 -8.13 3.98
CA LYS A 57 -6.64 -8.21 3.86
C LYS A 57 -6.15 -9.41 3.05
N SER A 58 -6.81 -10.57 3.18
CA SER A 58 -6.49 -11.79 2.44
C SER A 58 -6.73 -11.71 0.93
N GLU A 59 -7.55 -10.76 0.48
CA GLU A 59 -7.98 -10.63 -0.91
C GLU A 59 -7.13 -9.58 -1.66
N LEU A 60 -6.64 -8.55 -0.94
CA LEU A 60 -5.96 -7.38 -1.52
C LEU A 60 -4.91 -7.74 -2.58
N MET A 61 -4.01 -8.67 -2.27
CA MET A 61 -2.86 -8.99 -3.13
C MET A 61 -3.27 -9.53 -4.50
N GLY A 62 -4.39 -10.25 -4.58
CA GLY A 62 -4.89 -10.84 -5.82
C GLY A 62 -5.79 -9.92 -6.64
N GLN A 63 -6.13 -8.73 -6.13
CA GLN A 63 -7.01 -7.82 -6.84
C GLN A 63 -6.29 -7.19 -8.04
N PRO A 64 -7.00 -6.98 -9.17
CA PRO A 64 -6.54 -6.09 -10.21
C PRO A 64 -6.36 -4.68 -9.64
N TRP A 65 -5.30 -3.99 -10.06
CA TRP A 65 -5.08 -2.61 -9.67
C TRP A 65 -6.07 -1.68 -10.37
N ILE A 66 -6.72 -0.81 -9.60
CA ILE A 66 -7.78 0.08 -10.12
C ILE A 66 -7.33 1.02 -11.25
N LYS A 67 -6.04 1.34 -11.37
CA LYS A 67 -5.53 2.20 -12.45
C LYS A 67 -5.08 1.44 -13.69
N ASP A 68 -4.77 0.15 -13.55
CA ASP A 68 -4.38 -0.73 -14.64
C ASP A 68 -4.72 -2.18 -14.26
N ALA A 69 -5.84 -2.67 -14.80
CA ALA A 69 -6.35 -4.00 -14.51
C ALA A 69 -5.48 -5.13 -15.09
N ALA A 70 -4.48 -4.81 -15.93
CA ALA A 70 -3.51 -5.80 -16.41
C ALA A 70 -2.52 -6.25 -15.32
N LYS A 71 -2.42 -5.49 -14.22
CA LYS A 71 -1.54 -5.78 -13.08
C LYS A 71 -2.36 -6.08 -11.84
N THR A 72 -1.89 -7.02 -11.03
CA THR A 72 -2.41 -7.21 -9.66
C THR A 72 -1.71 -6.27 -8.68
N ILE A 73 -2.28 -6.12 -7.48
CA ILE A 73 -1.61 -5.40 -6.39
C ILE A 73 -0.29 -6.08 -5.98
N LYS A 74 -0.21 -7.41 -6.08
CA LYS A 74 1.06 -8.12 -5.87
C LYS A 74 2.12 -7.69 -6.88
N ASP A 75 1.76 -7.58 -8.16
CA ASP A 75 2.70 -7.17 -9.21
C ASP A 75 3.18 -5.74 -8.98
N LEU A 76 2.26 -4.83 -8.65
CA LEU A 76 2.59 -3.45 -8.30
C LEU A 76 3.57 -3.35 -7.12
N ILE A 77 3.31 -4.08 -6.03
CA ILE A 77 4.22 -4.10 -4.86
C ILE A 77 5.59 -4.67 -5.24
N THR A 78 5.61 -5.72 -6.07
CA THR A 78 6.85 -6.38 -6.50
C THR A 78 7.69 -5.43 -7.37
N GLU A 79 7.07 -4.73 -8.31
CA GLU A 79 7.73 -3.73 -9.16
C GLU A 79 8.39 -2.62 -8.32
N TYR A 80 7.68 -2.10 -7.31
CA TYR A 80 8.26 -1.10 -6.40
C TYR A 80 9.33 -1.68 -5.49
N ALA A 81 9.17 -2.91 -5.00
CA ALA A 81 10.18 -3.59 -4.18
C ALA A 81 11.48 -3.81 -4.96
N GLU A 82 11.40 -4.24 -6.22
CA GLU A 82 12.53 -4.38 -7.13
C GLU A 82 13.19 -3.03 -7.43
N LYS A 83 12.39 -2.01 -7.74
CA LYS A 83 12.89 -0.64 -8.00
C LYS A 83 13.63 -0.05 -6.80
N LEU A 84 13.13 -0.29 -5.59
CA LEU A 84 13.68 0.28 -4.35
C LEU A 84 14.76 -0.62 -3.72
N GLY A 85 14.89 -1.87 -4.17
CA GLY A 85 15.85 -2.83 -3.63
C GLY A 85 15.56 -3.28 -2.20
N GLU A 86 14.30 -3.23 -1.77
CA GLU A 86 13.87 -3.60 -0.42
C GLU A 86 12.57 -4.40 -0.45
N ASN A 87 12.39 -5.29 0.53
CA ASN A 87 11.09 -5.93 0.75
C ASN A 87 10.04 -4.92 1.20
N ILE A 88 8.84 -5.00 0.62
CA ILE A 88 7.70 -4.14 0.94
C ILE A 88 6.51 -5.00 1.33
N VAL A 89 5.86 -4.68 2.45
CA VAL A 89 4.74 -5.46 2.99
C VAL A 89 3.62 -4.56 3.50
N VAL A 90 2.40 -4.84 3.06
CA VAL A 90 1.18 -4.29 3.67
C VAL A 90 0.94 -4.99 5.02
N LYS A 91 1.22 -4.29 6.12
CA LYS A 91 1.09 -4.87 7.47
C LYS A 91 -0.38 -4.97 7.89
N ARG A 92 -1.14 -3.91 7.72
CA ARG A 92 -2.57 -3.82 8.05
C ARG A 92 -3.17 -2.57 7.40
N PHE A 93 -4.48 -2.59 7.25
CA PHE A 93 -5.25 -1.41 6.89
C PHE A 93 -6.62 -1.48 7.56
N ILE A 94 -7.28 -0.33 7.65
CA ILE A 94 -8.67 -0.22 8.03
C ILE A 94 -9.36 0.75 7.06
N ARG A 95 -10.61 0.44 6.73
CA ARG A 95 -11.48 1.30 5.93
C ARG A 95 -12.73 1.61 6.72
N TYR A 96 -13.11 2.88 6.73
CA TYR A 96 -14.38 3.36 7.25
C TYR A 96 -15.24 3.85 6.09
N GLU A 97 -16.54 3.60 6.20
CA GLU A 97 -17.57 4.06 5.26
C GLU A 97 -18.83 4.43 6.04
N LEU A 98 -19.47 5.54 5.65
CA LEU A 98 -20.77 5.99 6.17
C LEU A 98 -21.95 5.41 5.40
#